data_AF-A0A1H9CVH3-F1
#
_entry.id   AF-A0A1H9CVH3-F1
#
_cell.length_a   1.000
_cell.length_b   1.000
_cell.length_c   1.000
_cell.angle_alpha   90.00
_cell.angle_beta   90.00
_cell.angle_gamma   90.00
#
_symmetry.space_group_name_H-M   'P 1'
#
loop_
_entity.id
_entity.type
_entity.pdbx_description
1 polymer ?
#
loop_
_entity_poly.entity_id
_entity_poly.type
_entity_poly.pdbx_seq_one_letter_code
_entity_poly.pdbx_strand_id
1 'polypeptide(L)'
;MAEREVLVAELWYASAPDLGDPLLLEGLRAVSPGSEAQEGSLVVPYDGGEVAPRPGPDGSGGARRPLATLVLPGSSLDEPGKSLPDTSQTWDWPEADEALAPARASVLVVETSTDGYTARDRAAALVGVVRALSVATQPLVVSWPTSQRVTDPTEPGVDGLGGLLNVRLFSVSDDEDELVMDTRGLAPFGLPDLQVHFRDLEPGRLAGLLYATAGYLLEEGDVIGEGHTISGLAPDDSWTCHREESLVGPPRRVVDIDPGDPYAAGRRAR
;
A
#
# COMPACT_ATOMS: atom_id res chain seq x y z
N MET A 1 7.51 -19.49 -9.37
CA MET A 1 6.35 -18.62 -9.13
C MET A 1 6.76 -17.73 -7.97
N ALA A 2 6.94 -16.42 -8.17
CA ALA A 2 7.28 -15.53 -7.07
C ALA A 2 6.15 -15.61 -6.04
N GLU A 3 6.50 -15.75 -4.77
CA GLU A 3 5.55 -15.70 -3.66
C GLU A 3 4.88 -14.32 -3.69
N ARG A 4 3.56 -14.28 -3.81
CA ARG A 4 2.82 -13.03 -3.97
C ARG A 4 2.80 -12.32 -2.62
N GLU A 5 3.33 -11.11 -2.54
CA GLU A 5 3.27 -10.32 -1.30
C GLU A 5 1.82 -10.14 -0.86
N VAL A 6 1.60 -10.28 0.45
CA VAL A 6 0.29 -10.09 1.08
C VAL A 6 0.11 -8.63 1.48
N LEU A 7 -1.13 -8.15 1.42
CA LEU A 7 -1.51 -6.87 1.99
C LEU A 7 -1.48 -6.96 3.52
N VAL A 8 -0.82 -5.97 4.12
CA VAL A 8 -0.64 -5.88 5.56
C VAL A 8 -0.71 -4.42 5.99
N ALA A 9 -1.34 -4.21 7.14
CA ALA A 9 -1.31 -2.97 7.88
C ALA A 9 -1.01 -3.27 9.34
N GLU A 10 -0.47 -2.29 10.05
CA GLU A 10 -0.20 -2.40 11.47
C GLU A 10 -0.65 -1.13 12.19
N LEU A 11 -1.57 -1.29 13.14
CA LEU A 11 -2.10 -0.20 13.94
C LEU A 11 -1.26 -0.10 15.21
N TRP A 12 -0.75 1.10 15.52
CA TRP A 12 0.16 1.34 16.65
C TRP A 12 -0.54 2.09 17.78
N TYR A 13 -0.23 1.71 19.03
CA TYR A 13 -0.92 2.20 20.22
C TYR A 13 0.06 2.43 21.37
N ALA A 14 -0.31 3.31 22.31
CA ALA A 14 0.38 3.41 23.60
C ALA A 14 0.15 2.16 24.48
N SER A 15 -1.01 1.52 24.35
CA SER A 15 -1.36 0.25 24.97
C SER A 15 -2.25 -0.55 24.01
N ALA A 16 -2.02 -1.86 23.88
CA ALA A 16 -2.81 -2.69 22.97
C ALA A 16 -4.30 -2.72 23.37
N PRO A 17 -5.24 -2.67 22.40
CA PRO A 17 -6.65 -2.94 22.67
C PRO A 17 -6.87 -4.44 23.00
N ASP A 18 -7.95 -4.73 23.71
CA ASP A 18 -8.39 -6.11 23.94
C ASP A 18 -9.13 -6.64 22.71
N LEU A 19 -8.50 -7.54 21.95
CA LEU A 19 -9.14 -8.17 20.78
C LEU A 19 -10.29 -9.12 21.16
N GLY A 20 -10.41 -9.48 22.44
CA GLY A 20 -11.54 -10.24 22.98
C GLY A 20 -12.75 -9.39 23.35
N ASP A 21 -12.67 -8.05 23.26
CA ASP A 21 -13.75 -7.15 23.62
C ASP A 21 -15.00 -7.39 22.73
N PRO A 22 -16.16 -7.77 23.31
CA PRO A 22 -17.40 -7.94 22.55
C PRO A 22 -17.84 -6.71 21.76
N LEU A 23 -17.54 -5.49 22.23
CA LEU A 23 -17.89 -4.25 21.53
C LEU A 23 -17.05 -4.06 20.26
N LEU A 24 -15.77 -4.45 20.30
CA LEU A 24 -14.92 -4.43 19.12
C LEU A 24 -15.45 -5.40 18.06
N LEU A 25 -15.82 -6.61 18.48
CA LEU A 25 -16.42 -7.61 17.58
C LEU A 25 -17.75 -7.12 17.00
N GLU A 26 -18.59 -6.44 17.79
CA GLU A 26 -19.83 -5.83 17.32
C GLU A 26 -19.57 -4.75 16.26
N GLY A 27 -18.57 -3.87 16.50
CA GLY A 27 -18.15 -2.86 15.54
C GLY A 27 -17.68 -3.47 14.20
N LEU A 28 -16.90 -4.55 14.24
CA LEU A 28 -16.50 -5.28 13.03
C LEU A 28 -17.68 -5.96 12.34
N ARG A 29 -18.65 -6.49 13.09
CA ARG A 29 -19.88 -7.09 12.52
C ARG A 29 -20.77 -6.09 11.79
N ALA A 30 -20.68 -4.81 12.13
CA ALA A 30 -21.36 -3.76 11.38
C ALA A 30 -20.76 -3.56 9.98
N VAL A 31 -19.47 -3.89 9.79
CA VAL A 31 -18.77 -3.83 8.50
C VAL A 31 -18.82 -5.17 7.77
N SER A 32 -18.70 -6.28 8.48
CA SER A 32 -18.82 -7.64 7.94
C SER A 32 -19.55 -8.54 8.94
N PRO A 33 -20.83 -8.86 8.72
CA PRO A 33 -21.65 -9.63 9.65
C PRO A 33 -21.07 -11.01 10.02
N GLY A 34 -20.25 -11.59 9.14
CA GLY A 34 -19.56 -12.86 9.36
C GLY A 34 -18.32 -12.78 10.25
N SER A 35 -18.04 -11.64 10.88
CA SER A 35 -16.87 -11.48 11.74
C SER A 35 -16.96 -12.39 12.98
N GLU A 36 -15.86 -13.10 13.24
CA GLU A 36 -15.73 -14.08 14.31
C GLU A 36 -14.49 -13.81 15.15
N ALA A 37 -14.62 -14.02 16.46
CA ALA A 37 -13.48 -14.05 17.37
C ALA A 37 -12.94 -15.47 17.50
N GLN A 38 -11.63 -15.59 17.54
CA GLN A 38 -10.88 -16.80 17.89
C GLN A 38 -9.99 -16.48 19.10
N GLU A 39 -9.26 -17.48 19.61
CA GLU A 39 -8.40 -17.28 20.78
C GLU A 39 -7.32 -16.22 20.48
N GLY A 40 -7.54 -15.00 20.98
CA GLY A 40 -6.63 -13.85 20.82
C GLY A 40 -6.61 -13.20 19.44
N SER A 41 -7.54 -13.53 18.52
CA SER A 41 -7.56 -12.97 17.16
C SER A 41 -8.98 -12.80 16.62
N LEU A 42 -9.12 -12.03 15.54
CA LEU A 42 -10.40 -11.82 14.85
C LEU A 42 -10.25 -12.20 13.38
N VAL A 43 -11.29 -12.83 12.84
CA VAL A 43 -11.41 -13.13 11.41
C VAL A 43 -12.56 -12.33 10.85
N VAL A 44 -12.27 -11.49 9.88
CA VAL A 44 -13.24 -10.60 9.24
C VAL A 44 -13.37 -11.02 7.77
N PRO A 45 -14.39 -11.81 7.40
CA PRO A 45 -14.60 -12.19 6.01
C PRO A 45 -14.98 -10.95 5.19
N TYR A 46 -14.55 -10.90 3.93
CA TYR A 46 -15.01 -9.92 2.98
C TYR A 46 -16.32 -10.42 2.36
N ASP A 47 -17.40 -9.68 2.57
CA ASP A 47 -18.75 -10.01 2.11
C ASP A 47 -19.04 -9.56 0.67
N GLY A 48 -18.07 -8.92 0.00
CA GLY A 48 -17.99 -8.85 -1.45
C GLY A 48 -18.72 -7.67 -2.09
N GLY A 49 -18.04 -6.53 -2.24
CA GLY A 49 -18.39 -5.61 -3.32
C GLY A 49 -18.42 -6.35 -4.67
N GLU A 50 -19.42 -6.05 -5.52
CA GLU A 50 -19.81 -6.56 -6.88
C GLU A 50 -19.60 -8.03 -7.29
N VAL A 51 -18.66 -8.77 -6.70
CA VAL A 51 -18.29 -10.14 -7.01
C VAL A 51 -18.65 -11.03 -5.82
N ALA A 52 -19.94 -11.39 -5.76
CA ALA A 52 -20.41 -12.56 -5.01
C ALA A 52 -19.54 -13.79 -5.34
N PRO A 53 -19.45 -14.80 -4.46
CA PRO A 53 -18.56 -15.95 -4.63
C PRO A 53 -18.65 -16.56 -6.02
N ARG A 54 -17.61 -16.36 -6.84
CA ARG A 54 -17.48 -16.98 -8.16
C ARG A 54 -17.20 -18.48 -7.97
N PRO A 55 -17.72 -19.35 -8.85
CA PRO A 55 -17.39 -20.78 -8.83
C PRO A 55 -15.87 -20.98 -8.89
N GLY A 56 -15.40 -22.08 -8.29
CA GLY A 56 -13.99 -22.44 -8.28
C GLY A 56 -13.37 -22.50 -9.69
N PRO A 57 -12.03 -22.40 -9.80
CA PRO A 57 -11.32 -22.32 -11.08
C PRO A 57 -11.55 -23.53 -12.03
N ASP A 58 -12.15 -24.60 -11.52
CA ASP A 58 -12.43 -25.86 -12.22
C ASP A 58 -13.93 -26.13 -12.43
N GLY A 59 -14.82 -25.20 -12.08
CA GLY A 59 -16.27 -25.44 -12.12
C GLY A 59 -16.73 -26.55 -11.17
N SER A 60 -15.86 -27.02 -10.27
CA SER A 60 -16.26 -27.90 -9.19
C SER A 60 -17.10 -27.08 -8.20
N GLY A 61 -18.25 -27.61 -7.80
CA GLY A 61 -19.19 -26.95 -6.88
C GLY A 61 -18.67 -26.74 -5.45
N GLY A 62 -17.35 -26.69 -5.24
CA GLY A 62 -16.74 -26.29 -3.97
C GLY A 62 -16.78 -24.78 -3.82
N ALA A 63 -17.38 -24.29 -2.73
CA ALA A 63 -17.37 -22.87 -2.42
C ALA A 63 -15.92 -22.38 -2.28
N ARG A 64 -15.56 -21.35 -3.04
CA ARG A 64 -14.26 -20.67 -2.87
C ARG A 64 -14.18 -20.14 -1.44
N ARG A 65 -13.02 -20.28 -0.78
CA ARG A 65 -12.83 -19.65 0.53
C ARG A 65 -13.01 -18.13 0.35
N PRO A 66 -13.86 -17.49 1.16
CA PRO A 66 -14.03 -16.05 1.06
C PRO A 66 -12.70 -15.37 1.39
N LEU A 67 -12.37 -14.31 0.65
CA LEU A 67 -11.35 -13.35 1.07
C LEU A 67 -11.64 -12.97 2.52
N ALA A 68 -10.62 -12.94 3.36
CA ALA A 68 -10.78 -12.55 4.74
C ALA A 68 -9.58 -11.74 5.20
N THR A 69 -9.78 -10.97 6.25
CA THR A 69 -8.74 -10.21 6.93
C THR A 69 -8.60 -10.79 8.34
N LEU A 70 -7.37 -11.10 8.72
CA LEU A 70 -7.01 -11.53 10.06
C LEU A 70 -6.52 -10.33 10.86
N VAL A 71 -7.02 -10.20 12.09
CA VAL A 71 -6.58 -9.22 13.06
C VAL A 71 -5.90 -9.96 14.20
N LEU A 72 -4.63 -9.67 14.42
CA LEU A 72 -3.74 -10.39 15.33
C LEU A 72 -3.04 -9.39 16.27
N PRO A 73 -2.66 -9.79 17.49
CA PRO A 73 -1.73 -9.01 18.30
C PRO A 73 -0.42 -8.85 17.53
N GLY A 74 0.14 -7.64 17.54
CA GLY A 74 1.49 -7.41 17.04
C GLY A 74 2.55 -7.96 17.99
N SER A 75 3.73 -8.26 17.45
CA SER A 75 4.92 -8.62 18.23
C SER A 75 5.32 -7.52 19.20
N SER A 76 5.89 -7.90 20.35
CA SER A 76 6.45 -6.96 21.31
C SER A 76 7.65 -6.21 20.71
N LEU A 77 7.84 -4.94 21.09
CA LEU A 77 9.05 -4.17 20.74
C LEU A 77 10.34 -4.78 21.32
N ASP A 78 10.24 -5.66 22.31
CA ASP A 78 11.39 -6.41 22.84
C ASP A 78 11.79 -7.60 21.95
N GLU A 79 10.96 -7.99 20.98
CA GLU A 79 11.27 -9.10 20.07
C GLU A 79 12.34 -8.69 19.04
N PRO A 80 13.33 -9.56 18.76
CA PRO A 80 14.35 -9.28 17.75
C PRO A 80 13.73 -8.99 16.38
N GLY A 81 14.10 -7.85 15.79
CA GLY A 81 13.64 -7.42 14.47
C GLY A 81 12.38 -6.57 14.48
N LYS A 82 11.70 -6.42 15.63
CA LYS A 82 10.60 -5.46 15.77
C LYS A 82 11.17 -4.05 15.94
N SER A 83 10.61 -3.10 15.19
CA SER A 83 10.94 -1.68 15.29
C SER A 83 9.69 -0.83 15.05
N LEU A 84 9.73 0.42 15.50
CA LEU A 84 8.74 1.42 15.11
C LEU A 84 8.84 1.67 13.59
N PRO A 85 7.73 1.98 12.90
CA PRO A 85 7.74 2.25 11.48
C PRO A 85 8.59 3.48 11.15
N ASP A 86 9.23 3.43 9.99
CA ASP A 86 9.95 4.58 9.42
C ASP A 86 8.96 5.56 8.79
N THR A 87 9.02 6.81 9.21
CA THR A 87 8.16 7.93 8.78
C THR A 87 8.83 8.80 7.73
N SER A 88 10.13 8.59 7.42
CA SER A 88 10.93 9.48 6.57
C SER A 88 10.38 9.66 5.15
N GLN A 89 9.59 8.70 4.67
CA GLN A 89 8.92 8.72 3.37
C GLN A 89 7.42 9.01 3.46
N THR A 90 6.96 9.55 4.59
CA THR A 90 5.60 10.08 4.81
C THR A 90 5.68 11.60 4.90
N TRP A 91 5.96 12.24 3.77
CA TRP A 91 6.21 13.68 3.71
C TRP A 91 4.92 14.54 3.77
N ASP A 92 3.76 13.92 3.55
CA ASP A 92 2.44 14.56 3.61
C ASP A 92 1.85 14.60 5.03
N TRP A 93 2.51 14.00 6.02
CA TRP A 93 2.12 14.05 7.43
C TRP A 93 3.30 14.43 8.35
N PRO A 94 3.60 15.73 8.48
CA PRO A 94 4.74 16.23 9.29
C PRO A 94 4.70 15.80 10.76
N GLU A 95 3.51 15.55 11.31
CA GLU A 95 3.30 15.17 12.72
C GLU A 95 3.48 13.65 12.96
N ALA A 96 3.77 12.85 11.93
CA ALA A 96 3.87 11.38 12.05
C ALA A 96 4.85 10.92 13.15
N ASP A 97 6.01 11.57 13.27
CA ASP A 97 7.01 11.26 14.30
C ASP A 97 6.49 11.53 15.71
N GLU A 98 5.81 12.66 15.90
CA GLU A 98 5.23 13.04 17.19
C GLU A 98 4.09 12.09 17.57
N ALA A 99 3.22 11.75 16.61
CA ALA A 99 2.12 10.81 16.79
C ALA A 99 2.61 9.40 17.15
N LEU A 100 3.74 8.96 16.58
CA LEU A 100 4.30 7.64 16.80
C LEU A 100 5.12 7.53 18.11
N ALA A 101 5.65 8.64 18.62
CA ALA A 101 6.52 8.66 19.81
C ALA A 101 5.99 7.89 21.05
N PRO A 102 4.69 7.91 21.39
CA PRO A 102 4.14 7.16 22.51
C PRO A 102 3.82 5.69 22.20
N ALA A 103 3.99 5.21 20.96
CA ALA A 103 3.63 3.85 20.57
C ALA A 103 4.49 2.78 21.27
N ARG A 104 3.84 1.79 21.90
CA ARG A 104 4.48 0.69 22.63
C ARG A 104 3.93 -0.69 22.27
N ALA A 105 2.79 -0.74 21.61
CA ALA A 105 2.15 -1.97 21.18
C ALA A 105 1.52 -1.80 19.80
N SER A 106 1.21 -2.91 19.14
CA SER A 106 0.57 -2.89 17.84
C SER A 106 -0.43 -4.02 17.64
N VAL A 107 -1.28 -3.85 16.64
CA VAL A 107 -2.21 -4.86 16.12
C VAL A 107 -1.92 -5.04 14.64
N LEU A 108 -1.66 -6.27 14.23
CA LEU A 108 -1.39 -6.64 12.85
C LEU A 108 -2.70 -6.97 12.13
N VAL A 109 -2.88 -6.41 10.94
CA VAL A 109 -4.03 -6.64 10.06
C VAL A 109 -3.50 -7.19 8.75
N VAL A 110 -3.85 -8.42 8.40
CA VAL A 110 -3.28 -9.12 7.24
C VAL A 110 -4.36 -9.81 6.43
N GLU A 111 -4.28 -9.73 5.11
CA GLU A 111 -5.22 -10.46 4.25
C GLU A 111 -4.92 -11.97 4.22
N THR A 112 -5.93 -12.77 3.92
CA THR A 112 -5.82 -14.21 3.66
C THR A 112 -6.86 -14.64 2.62
N SER A 113 -6.64 -15.79 1.97
CA SER A 113 -7.58 -16.36 0.99
C SER A 113 -7.81 -15.46 -0.24
N THR A 114 -6.72 -14.89 -0.77
CA THR A 114 -6.76 -13.84 -1.82
C THR A 114 -7.04 -14.35 -3.23
N ASP A 115 -7.03 -15.66 -3.44
CA ASP A 115 -7.06 -16.24 -4.77
C ASP A 115 -8.30 -15.78 -5.54
N GLY A 116 -8.06 -15.21 -6.72
CA GLY A 116 -9.03 -14.69 -7.69
C GLY A 116 -10.01 -13.63 -7.20
N TYR A 117 -9.58 -12.85 -6.21
CA TYR A 117 -10.10 -11.51 -5.94
C TYR A 117 -9.29 -10.46 -6.70
N THR A 118 -9.93 -9.36 -7.09
CA THR A 118 -9.26 -8.26 -7.79
C THR A 118 -8.38 -7.44 -6.83
N ALA A 119 -7.49 -6.59 -7.36
CA ALA A 119 -6.73 -5.65 -6.55
C ALA A 119 -7.66 -4.74 -5.71
N ARG A 120 -8.74 -4.26 -6.34
CA ARG A 120 -9.77 -3.45 -5.70
C ARG A 120 -10.46 -4.17 -4.55
N ASP A 121 -10.86 -5.44 -4.74
CA ASP A 121 -11.52 -6.23 -3.70
C ASP A 121 -10.59 -6.44 -2.50
N ARG A 122 -9.33 -6.78 -2.76
CA ARG A 122 -8.30 -6.98 -1.72
C ARG A 122 -8.03 -5.71 -0.93
N ALA A 123 -7.86 -4.59 -1.62
CA ALA A 123 -7.69 -3.28 -0.98
C ALA A 123 -8.92 -2.91 -0.14
N ALA A 124 -10.12 -3.05 -0.68
CA ALA A 124 -11.36 -2.75 0.03
C ALA A 124 -11.54 -3.59 1.29
N ALA A 125 -11.24 -4.90 1.23
CA ALA A 125 -11.33 -5.80 2.37
C ALA A 125 -10.39 -5.39 3.52
N LEU A 126 -9.11 -5.16 3.23
CA LEU A 126 -8.13 -4.81 4.25
C LEU A 126 -8.35 -3.39 4.79
N VAL A 127 -8.51 -2.40 3.90
CA VAL A 127 -8.70 -0.99 4.30
C VAL A 127 -10.01 -0.81 5.06
N GLY A 128 -11.08 -1.53 4.68
CA GLY A 128 -12.34 -1.52 5.42
C GLY A 128 -12.18 -1.96 6.87
N VAL A 129 -11.43 -3.05 7.11
CA VAL A 129 -11.11 -3.53 8.47
C VAL A 129 -10.25 -2.54 9.22
N VAL A 130 -9.19 -2.00 8.60
CA VAL A 130 -8.32 -0.99 9.21
C VAL A 130 -9.13 0.24 9.64
N ARG A 131 -10.04 0.73 8.81
CA ARG A 131 -10.93 1.85 9.14
C ARG A 131 -11.85 1.51 10.30
N ALA A 132 -12.47 0.33 10.30
CA ALA A 132 -13.36 -0.11 11.37
C ALA A 132 -12.62 -0.18 12.72
N LEU A 133 -11.41 -0.77 12.71
CA LEU A 133 -10.53 -0.80 13.88
C LEU A 133 -10.13 0.61 14.31
N SER A 134 -9.75 1.48 13.36
CA SER A 134 -9.33 2.84 13.69
C SER A 134 -10.41 3.64 14.41
N VAL A 135 -11.68 3.45 14.01
CA VAL A 135 -12.84 4.04 14.70
C VAL A 135 -13.04 3.42 16.09
N ALA A 136 -12.94 2.10 16.21
CA ALA A 136 -13.25 1.38 17.44
C ALA A 136 -12.16 1.48 18.51
N THR A 137 -10.89 1.55 18.12
CA THR A 137 -9.73 1.41 19.03
C THR A 137 -8.83 2.64 19.06
N GLN A 138 -9.03 3.61 18.16
CA GLN A 138 -8.29 4.88 18.11
C GLN A 138 -6.76 4.70 18.22
N PRO A 139 -6.13 3.98 17.25
CA PRO A 139 -4.68 3.91 17.21
C PRO A 139 -4.07 5.29 17.07
N LEU A 140 -2.78 5.39 17.40
CA LEU A 140 -1.98 6.58 17.19
C LEU A 140 -1.62 6.76 15.72
N VAL A 141 -1.29 5.65 15.06
CA VAL A 141 -0.72 5.59 13.71
C VAL A 141 -1.18 4.30 13.02
N VAL A 142 -1.45 4.35 11.72
CA VAL A 142 -1.47 3.15 10.87
C VAL A 142 -0.20 3.09 10.04
N SER A 143 0.54 2.00 10.16
CA SER A 143 1.71 1.68 9.33
C SER A 143 1.31 0.74 8.20
N TRP A 144 1.87 0.97 7.02
CA TRP A 144 1.65 0.20 5.79
C TRP A 144 3.00 -0.34 5.31
N PRO A 145 3.46 -1.51 5.82
CA PRO A 145 4.83 -1.98 5.58
C PRO A 145 5.18 -2.16 4.10
N THR A 146 4.23 -2.60 3.26
CA THR A 146 4.46 -2.84 1.83
C THR A 146 4.74 -1.55 1.06
N SER A 147 4.04 -0.46 1.39
CA SER A 147 4.22 0.86 0.77
C SER A 147 5.26 1.72 1.50
N GLN A 148 5.71 1.31 2.69
CA GLN A 148 6.57 2.10 3.58
C GLN A 148 5.96 3.47 3.91
N ARG A 149 4.65 3.49 4.16
CA ARG A 149 3.90 4.69 4.52
C ARG A 149 3.33 4.55 5.92
N VAL A 150 3.22 5.68 6.59
CA VAL A 150 2.45 5.85 7.82
C VAL A 150 1.30 6.82 7.53
N THR A 151 0.13 6.62 8.12
CA THR A 151 -1.02 7.51 7.91
C THR A 151 -1.72 7.84 9.22
N ASP A 152 -2.30 9.04 9.27
CA ASP A 152 -3.22 9.44 10.35
C ASP A 152 -4.45 8.50 10.32
N PRO A 153 -4.75 7.79 11.42
CA PRO A 153 -5.90 6.89 11.48
C PRO A 153 -7.27 7.58 11.32
N THR A 154 -7.33 8.89 11.49
CA THR A 154 -8.55 9.70 11.38
C THR A 154 -8.78 10.25 9.97
N GLU A 155 -7.74 10.27 9.13
CA GLU A 155 -7.84 10.76 7.77
C GLU A 155 -8.09 9.61 6.79
N PRO A 156 -9.26 9.55 6.14
CA PRO A 156 -9.48 8.58 5.08
C PRO A 156 -8.59 8.96 3.89
N GLY A 157 -7.54 8.18 3.63
CA GLY A 157 -6.67 8.34 2.47
C GLY A 157 -7.48 8.63 1.19
N VAL A 158 -7.08 9.68 0.47
CA VAL A 158 -7.86 10.38 -0.58
C VAL A 158 -8.20 9.49 -1.79
N ASP A 159 -7.49 8.38 -1.96
CA ASP A 159 -7.55 7.47 -3.11
C ASP A 159 -8.35 6.17 -2.84
N GLY A 160 -8.86 5.98 -1.62
CA GLY A 160 -9.54 4.73 -1.23
C GLY A 160 -8.59 3.52 -1.03
N LEU A 161 -7.28 3.70 -1.25
CA LEU A 161 -6.24 2.72 -0.93
C LEU A 161 -5.73 2.87 0.50
N GLY A 162 -6.17 3.91 1.22
CA GLY A 162 -5.75 4.20 2.59
C GLY A 162 -4.29 4.64 2.59
N GLY A 163 -3.38 3.71 2.84
CA GLY A 163 -1.93 3.91 2.70
C GLY A 163 -1.23 2.78 1.96
N LEU A 164 -1.97 1.93 1.22
CA LEU A 164 -1.40 0.80 0.46
C LEU A 164 -0.47 1.22 -0.68
N LEU A 165 -0.44 2.50 -1.03
CA LEU A 165 0.44 3.08 -2.04
C LEU A 165 1.14 4.32 -1.45
N ASN A 166 2.44 4.43 -1.74
CA ASN A 166 3.25 5.59 -1.41
C ASN A 166 3.98 6.11 -2.65
N VAL A 167 4.24 7.41 -2.71
CA VAL A 167 5.20 8.04 -3.61
C VAL A 167 6.35 8.61 -2.77
N ARG A 168 7.56 8.12 -3.02
CA ARG A 168 8.76 8.42 -2.23
C ARG A 168 9.69 9.31 -3.03
N LEU A 169 10.45 10.15 -2.34
CA LEU A 169 11.40 11.07 -2.96
C LEU A 169 12.80 10.88 -2.34
N PHE A 170 13.80 10.80 -3.21
CA PHE A 170 15.20 10.60 -2.84
C PHE A 170 16.09 11.59 -3.59
N SER A 171 17.04 12.21 -2.88
CA SER A 171 18.15 12.94 -3.48
C SER A 171 19.28 11.99 -3.88
N VAL A 172 19.89 12.19 -5.04
CA VAL A 172 21.07 11.42 -5.45
C VAL A 172 22.33 12.06 -4.88
N SER A 173 23.09 11.31 -4.08
CA SER A 173 24.21 11.82 -3.26
C SER A 173 25.32 12.55 -4.03
N ASP A 174 25.45 12.31 -5.34
CA ASP A 174 26.53 12.85 -6.18
C ASP A 174 26.10 14.05 -7.06
N ASP A 175 24.82 14.41 -7.08
CA ASP A 175 24.26 15.56 -7.82
C ASP A 175 22.98 16.05 -7.12
N GLU A 176 23.06 17.17 -6.39
CA GLU A 176 21.93 17.70 -5.59
C GLU A 176 20.72 18.12 -6.46
N ASP A 177 20.92 18.34 -7.76
CA ASP A 177 19.86 18.66 -8.71
C ASP A 177 19.16 17.39 -9.26
N GLU A 178 19.72 16.19 -9.00
CA GLU A 178 19.14 14.91 -9.39
C GLU A 178 18.29 14.29 -8.27
N LEU A 179 17.06 13.97 -8.64
CA LEU A 179 16.07 13.36 -7.77
C LEU A 179 15.56 12.06 -8.37
N VAL A 180 15.28 11.09 -7.50
CA VAL A 180 14.53 9.88 -7.86
C VAL A 180 13.21 9.91 -7.11
N MET A 181 12.11 9.79 -7.84
CA MET A 181 10.78 9.59 -7.27
C MET A 181 10.24 8.25 -7.71
N ASP A 182 9.70 7.47 -6.79
CA ASP A 182 9.16 6.15 -7.09
C ASP A 182 7.86 5.85 -6.35
N THR A 183 7.11 4.87 -6.83
CA THR A 183 5.99 4.31 -6.07
C THR A 183 6.43 3.11 -5.26
N ARG A 184 5.73 2.86 -4.16
CA ARG A 184 5.76 1.60 -3.41
C ARG A 184 4.37 1.15 -3.05
N GLY A 185 4.04 -0.10 -3.34
CA GLY A 185 2.77 -0.72 -2.96
C GLY A 185 2.05 -1.46 -4.08
N LEU A 186 2.57 -1.42 -5.31
CA LEU A 186 1.97 -2.13 -6.45
C LEU A 186 2.33 -3.63 -6.48
N ALA A 187 3.46 -4.02 -5.89
CA ALA A 187 3.96 -5.40 -5.90
C ALA A 187 2.98 -6.45 -5.31
N PRO A 188 2.30 -6.23 -4.17
CA PRO A 188 1.28 -7.16 -3.67
C PRO A 188 0.15 -7.46 -4.65
N PHE A 189 -0.13 -6.56 -5.58
CA PHE A 189 -1.13 -6.74 -6.63
C PHE A 189 -0.59 -7.50 -7.85
N GLY A 190 0.72 -7.73 -7.91
CA GLY A 190 1.41 -8.31 -9.06
C GLY A 190 1.71 -7.26 -10.13
N LEU A 191 1.80 -5.99 -9.75
CA LEU A 191 2.04 -4.85 -10.64
C LEU A 191 3.44 -4.26 -10.37
N PRO A 192 4.11 -3.75 -11.41
CA PRO A 192 5.37 -3.04 -11.24
C PRO A 192 5.14 -1.71 -10.51
N ASP A 193 6.07 -1.34 -9.63
CA ASP A 193 6.13 0.04 -9.14
C ASP A 193 6.62 0.98 -10.27
N LEU A 194 6.35 2.28 -10.15
CA LEU A 194 6.77 3.31 -11.09
C LEU A 194 8.01 4.03 -10.56
N GLN A 195 8.83 4.57 -11.45
CA GLN A 195 10.00 5.36 -11.09
C GLN A 195 10.24 6.48 -12.10
N VAL A 196 10.75 7.61 -11.63
CA VAL A 196 11.26 8.70 -12.46
C VAL A 196 12.59 9.16 -11.86
N HIS A 197 13.65 9.14 -12.67
CA HIS A 197 14.92 9.83 -12.38
C HIS A 197 14.93 11.16 -13.13
N PHE A 198 14.86 12.27 -12.39
CA PHE A 198 14.59 13.59 -12.95
C PHE A 198 15.40 14.71 -12.29
N ARG A 199 15.36 15.87 -12.96
CA ARG A 199 15.84 17.18 -12.52
C ARG A 199 14.87 18.26 -13.01
N ASP A 200 14.89 19.44 -12.40
CA ASP A 200 14.13 20.63 -12.83
C ASP A 200 12.61 20.43 -13.06
N LEU A 201 11.99 19.41 -12.43
CA LEU A 201 10.54 19.22 -12.40
C LEU A 201 9.99 19.51 -11.01
N GLU A 202 8.76 20.03 -10.94
CA GLU A 202 8.09 20.29 -9.67
C GLU A 202 7.64 18.95 -9.02
N PRO A 203 8.15 18.59 -7.83
CA PRO A 203 7.91 17.28 -7.23
C PRO A 203 6.45 16.96 -6.95
N GLY A 204 5.63 17.91 -6.54
CA GLY A 204 4.21 17.69 -6.23
C GLY A 204 3.40 17.27 -7.46
N ARG A 205 3.63 17.93 -8.60
CA ARG A 205 3.03 17.60 -9.90
C ARG A 205 3.48 16.23 -10.39
N LEU A 206 4.75 15.88 -10.20
CA LEU A 206 5.28 14.57 -10.54
C LEU A 206 4.69 13.46 -9.66
N ALA A 207 4.56 13.71 -8.35
CA ALA A 207 3.90 12.79 -7.43
C ALA A 207 2.44 12.56 -7.84
N GLY A 208 1.72 13.62 -8.22
CA GLY A 208 0.36 13.52 -8.76
C GLY A 208 0.26 12.65 -10.02
N LEU A 209 1.23 12.78 -10.94
CA LEU A 209 1.33 11.92 -12.12
C LEU A 209 1.54 10.45 -11.71
N LEU A 210 2.48 10.18 -10.79
CA LEU A 210 2.75 8.81 -10.33
C LEU A 210 1.56 8.16 -9.62
N TYR A 211 0.85 8.89 -8.75
CA TYR A 211 -0.38 8.39 -8.13
C TYR A 211 -1.46 8.09 -9.18
N ALA A 212 -1.64 8.97 -10.17
CA ALA A 212 -2.60 8.74 -11.25
C ALA A 212 -2.25 7.53 -12.12
N THR A 213 -0.98 7.38 -12.51
CA THR A 213 -0.50 6.23 -13.30
C THR A 213 -0.57 4.93 -12.49
N ALA A 214 -0.28 4.96 -11.19
CA ALA A 214 -0.43 3.79 -10.32
C ALA A 214 -1.91 3.38 -10.18
N GLY A 215 -2.81 4.35 -10.04
CA GLY A 215 -4.26 4.12 -10.06
C GLY A 215 -4.71 3.45 -11.37
N TYR A 216 -4.22 3.95 -12.51
CA TYR A 216 -4.47 3.35 -13.82
C TYR A 216 -3.99 1.88 -13.90
N LEU A 217 -2.79 1.57 -13.39
CA LEU A 217 -2.28 0.19 -13.34
C LEU A 217 -3.10 -0.72 -12.41
N LEU A 218 -3.64 -0.19 -11.31
CA LEU A 218 -4.52 -0.95 -10.41
C LEU A 218 -5.85 -1.32 -11.07
N GLU A 219 -6.33 -0.47 -11.99
CA GLU A 219 -7.57 -0.70 -12.74
C GLU A 219 -7.35 -1.61 -13.96
N GLU A 220 -6.35 -1.32 -14.79
CA GLU A 220 -6.13 -1.99 -16.08
C GLU A 220 -5.15 -3.17 -16.01
N GLY A 221 -4.35 -3.26 -14.94
CA GLY A 221 -3.28 -4.25 -14.80
C GLY A 221 -1.94 -3.80 -15.37
N ASP A 222 -1.02 -4.74 -15.57
CA ASP A 222 0.33 -4.48 -16.11
C ASP A 222 0.31 -4.25 -17.62
N VAL A 223 -0.21 -3.08 -18.04
CA VAL A 223 -0.45 -2.73 -19.46
C VAL A 223 0.61 -1.82 -20.07
N ILE A 224 1.49 -1.22 -19.27
CA ILE A 224 2.53 -0.28 -19.74
C ILE A 224 3.80 -1.05 -20.09
N GLY A 225 4.01 -1.41 -21.35
CA GLY A 225 5.16 -2.16 -21.84
C GLY A 225 6.43 -1.32 -22.07
N GLU A 226 7.51 -2.01 -22.43
CA GLU A 226 8.77 -1.38 -22.90
C GLU A 226 8.50 -0.48 -24.12
N GLY A 227 9.01 0.74 -24.09
CA GLY A 227 8.86 1.73 -25.16
C GLY A 227 7.44 2.30 -25.32
N HIS A 228 6.49 1.94 -24.46
CA HIS A 228 5.20 2.62 -24.40
C HIS A 228 5.39 4.07 -23.96
N THR A 229 4.40 4.91 -24.22
CA THR A 229 4.43 6.31 -23.79
C THR A 229 3.25 6.65 -22.90
N ILE A 230 3.46 7.58 -21.98
CA ILE A 230 2.42 8.23 -21.18
C ILE A 230 2.49 9.74 -21.37
N SER A 231 1.39 10.44 -21.05
CA SER A 231 1.40 11.90 -20.99
C SER A 231 2.28 12.38 -19.84
N GLY A 232 3.14 13.37 -20.09
CA GLY A 232 3.94 14.02 -19.06
C GLY A 232 3.20 15.13 -18.31
N LEU A 233 3.93 16.13 -17.81
CA LEU A 233 3.35 17.22 -17.01
C LEU A 233 2.73 18.33 -17.86
N ALA A 234 3.22 18.54 -19.09
CA ALA A 234 2.64 19.44 -20.07
C ALA A 234 1.75 18.69 -21.08
N PRO A 235 0.78 19.37 -21.73
CA PRO A 235 -0.17 18.71 -22.63
C PRO A 235 0.44 17.95 -23.82
N ASP A 236 1.58 18.43 -24.32
CA ASP A 236 2.28 17.85 -25.47
C ASP A 236 3.44 16.92 -25.05
N ASP A 237 3.66 16.72 -23.75
CA ASP A 237 4.69 15.83 -23.25
C ASP A 237 4.31 14.37 -23.52
N SER A 238 5.25 13.63 -24.10
CA SER A 238 5.16 12.18 -24.27
C SER A 238 6.42 11.55 -23.68
N TRP A 239 6.25 10.92 -22.53
CA TRP A 239 7.35 10.33 -21.77
C TRP A 239 7.42 8.84 -22.08
N THR A 240 8.63 8.33 -22.30
CA THR A 240 8.85 6.94 -22.70
C THR A 240 9.02 6.06 -21.47
N CYS A 241 8.39 4.89 -21.46
CA CYS A 241 8.42 3.95 -20.36
C CYS A 241 9.38 2.78 -20.66
N HIS A 242 10.20 2.42 -19.69
CA HIS A 242 11.19 1.35 -19.74
C HIS A 242 10.98 0.35 -18.60
N ARG A 243 11.35 -0.91 -18.84
CA ARG A 243 11.32 -1.97 -17.82
C ARG A 243 12.70 -2.13 -17.21
N GLU A 244 12.86 -1.57 -16.00
CA GLU A 244 14.15 -1.53 -15.32
C GLU A 244 14.09 -2.14 -13.92
N GLU A 245 15.26 -2.27 -13.29
CA GLU A 245 15.38 -2.53 -11.86
C GLU A 245 15.37 -1.18 -11.12
N SER A 246 14.76 -1.14 -9.93
CA SER A 246 14.66 0.07 -9.12
C SER A 246 16.03 0.65 -8.78
N LEU A 247 16.19 1.96 -8.95
CA LEU A 247 17.38 2.72 -8.53
C LEU A 247 17.50 2.83 -7.02
N VAL A 248 16.36 2.86 -6.33
CA VAL A 248 16.26 2.96 -4.87
C VAL A 248 15.61 1.72 -4.27
N GLY A 249 16.11 1.31 -3.12
CA GLY A 249 15.69 0.07 -2.46
C GLY A 249 14.21 0.07 -2.02
N PRO A 250 13.62 -1.12 -1.82
CA PRO A 250 14.20 -2.44 -2.07
C PRO A 250 14.29 -2.79 -3.57
N PRO A 251 15.23 -3.67 -3.98
CA PRO A 251 15.37 -4.11 -5.37
C PRO A 251 14.10 -4.76 -5.90
N ARG A 252 13.59 -4.24 -7.02
CA ARG A 252 12.39 -4.75 -7.69
C ARG A 252 12.31 -4.25 -9.12
N ARG A 253 11.49 -4.91 -9.93
CA ARG A 253 11.14 -4.43 -11.27
C ARG A 253 10.22 -3.22 -11.21
N VAL A 254 10.54 -2.21 -12.00
CA VAL A 254 9.77 -0.98 -12.12
C VAL A 254 9.44 -0.67 -13.57
N VAL A 255 8.44 0.19 -13.77
CA VAL A 255 8.30 0.98 -14.99
C VAL A 255 9.01 2.30 -14.74
N ASP A 256 10.17 2.45 -15.35
CA ASP A 256 10.93 3.70 -15.35
C ASP A 256 10.37 4.63 -16.43
N ILE A 257 9.95 5.82 -16.04
CA ILE A 257 9.33 6.82 -16.92
C ILE A 257 10.40 7.87 -17.22
N ASP A 258 10.83 7.95 -18.48
CA ASP A 258 11.82 8.91 -18.94
C ASP A 258 11.15 10.22 -19.37
N PRO A 259 11.34 11.33 -18.62
CA PRO A 259 10.77 12.62 -18.98
C PRO A 259 11.48 13.30 -20.17
N GLY A 260 12.56 12.69 -20.69
CA GLY A 260 13.34 13.22 -21.82
C GLY A 260 14.16 14.47 -21.48
N ASP A 261 14.92 14.99 -22.45
CA ASP A 261 15.70 16.22 -22.22
C ASP A 261 14.79 17.46 -22.11
N PRO A 262 15.12 18.41 -21.21
CA PRO A 262 16.29 18.44 -20.32
C PRO A 262 16.06 17.80 -18.94
N TYR A 263 14.88 17.21 -18.70
CA TYR A 263 14.42 16.81 -17.37
C TYR A 263 14.91 15.44 -16.92
N ALA A 264 15.31 14.58 -17.86
CA ALA A 264 15.85 13.26 -17.58
C ALA A 264 17.18 13.39 -16.83
N ALA A 265 17.29 12.72 -15.69
CA ALA A 265 18.53 12.62 -14.93
C ALA A 265 19.17 11.23 -15.09
N GLY A 266 20.43 11.12 -14.68
CA GLY A 266 21.21 9.91 -14.87
C GLY A 266 21.76 9.74 -16.29
N ARG A 267 22.87 9.01 -16.42
CA ARG A 267 23.43 8.67 -17.73
C ARG A 267 22.67 7.48 -18.31
N ARG A 268 21.48 7.72 -18.87
CA ARG A 268 20.83 6.73 -19.74
C ARG A 268 21.63 6.63 -21.04
N ALA A 269 22.03 5.42 -21.42
CA ALA A 269 22.57 5.17 -22.76
C ALA A 269 21.40 5.26 -23.75
N ARG A 270 21.16 6.44 -24.30
CA ARG A 270 20.17 6.66 -25.37
C ARG A 270 20.64 6.09 -26.70
#